data_AF-G2LEP6-F1
#
_entry.id   AF-G2LEP6-F1
#
_cell.length_a   1.000
_cell.length_b   1.000
_cell.length_c   1.000
_cell.angle_alpha   90.00
_cell.angle_beta   90.00
_cell.angle_gamma   90.00
#
_symmetry.space_group_name_H-M   'P 1'
#
loop_
_entity.id
_entity.type
_entity.pdbx_description
1 polymer ?
#
loop_
_entity_poly.entity_id
_entity_poly.type
_entity_poly.pdbx_seq_one_letter_code
_entity_poly.pdbx_strand_id
1 'polypeptide(L)'
;MHWLGQSWFATGIDLLLVFLVVYEVLKLLKGTRAIQVASGITIVAFLYQVSHWLHLPTLEFVIRHSLLYVGFAVVVLFQNEIRLAFANFGRNIRFLSHLGWRTRKLSVVQYEDVLLAVATLAANKTGALIVFERQDNLDEYISRGVRLDAVLGYDLLINIFNPEAPLHDGAVIIRQDRIAAASCFLPLTLNPRLSKDTGTRHRSAIGITEESDAFVIVVSEETGMVSCVEGGHIKRGLEIQAVRQLLSKALNATTTHSATPVRRRRRLVEPSEVDFVTLDTPSETSETPATGTPIIANGRQMSRISERGALNPAAVWQQGRHWLIWIGEKVRALVVENFTLKLIAAVMTSALWLSATKQDAIPFVLRGVPVNYQGLREDLVIANIHEVQEVTLRVRGPRDVVERLRPESFVITVSLAGKNPGDRVILLREEARIEKPAGVEILEIEPSRLTLNLERQVYRQVDIKPNFRGTLPVDREIAEYQVVPATTMLRGPEAQVYALPSVGTETIWLNVHDRSFTERYKVDVKDPRIEIVGAQEVEVKVTIRPVILRRRLDVILDTPGTPPTRLEVTVEGPKSVVEKLRGRDFQATVGADLVSERPPRRKVVVLPPPDLAEQVQVVRVSPDEVINRRSEQGSTR
;
A
#
# COMPACT_ATOMS: atom_id res chain seq x y z
N MET A 1 8.22 -8.60 -24.68
CA MET A 1 8.87 -7.29 -24.94
C MET A 1 7.89 -6.11 -25.11
N HIS A 2 6.59 -6.22 -24.76
CA HIS A 2 5.62 -5.11 -24.89
C HIS A 2 5.33 -4.32 -23.59
N TRP A 3 5.93 -4.71 -22.45
CA TRP A 3 5.60 -4.20 -21.10
C TRP A 3 6.51 -3.08 -20.56
N LEU A 4 7.53 -2.67 -21.32
CA LEU A 4 8.47 -1.60 -20.93
C LEU A 4 8.12 -0.23 -21.54
N GLY A 5 7.16 -0.14 -22.48
CA GLY A 5 6.82 1.14 -23.13
C GLY A 5 5.69 1.92 -22.45
N GLN A 6 4.71 1.21 -21.87
CA GLN A 6 3.43 1.82 -21.46
C GLN A 6 3.51 2.53 -20.10
N SER A 7 4.33 2.02 -19.17
CA SER A 7 4.57 2.68 -17.87
C SER A 7 5.37 3.98 -18.03
N TRP A 8 6.43 3.97 -18.84
CA TRP A 8 7.29 5.14 -19.07
C TRP A 8 6.56 6.27 -19.79
N PHE A 9 5.61 5.94 -20.68
CA PHE A 9 4.74 6.95 -21.31
C PHE A 9 3.81 7.61 -20.31
N ALA A 10 3.16 6.83 -19.44
CA ALA A 10 2.30 7.36 -18.38
C ALA A 10 3.10 8.23 -17.38
N THR A 11 4.28 7.77 -16.96
CA THR A 11 5.19 8.55 -16.10
C THR A 11 5.68 9.83 -16.77
N GLY A 12 5.96 9.79 -18.08
CA GLY A 12 6.35 10.97 -18.84
C GLY A 12 5.24 12.02 -18.93
N ILE A 13 3.99 11.59 -19.14
CA ILE A 13 2.81 12.48 -19.12
C ILE A 13 2.60 13.08 -17.74
N ASP A 14 2.67 12.25 -16.69
CA ASP A 14 2.50 12.70 -15.30
C ASP A 14 3.56 13.75 -14.93
N LEU A 15 4.84 13.48 -15.22
CA LEU A 15 5.95 14.41 -14.98
C LEU A 15 5.77 15.73 -15.76
N LEU A 16 5.32 15.66 -17.02
CA LEU A 16 5.05 16.84 -17.83
C LEU A 16 3.89 17.66 -17.27
N LEU A 17 2.82 17.01 -16.82
CA LEU A 17 1.65 17.66 -16.22
C LEU A 17 2.05 18.39 -14.93
N VAL A 18 2.76 17.72 -14.03
CA VAL A 18 3.26 18.33 -12.79
C VAL A 18 4.20 19.49 -13.10
N PHE A 19 5.12 19.33 -14.07
CA PHE A 19 6.00 20.41 -14.51
C PHE A 19 5.22 21.65 -14.98
N LEU A 20 4.19 21.46 -15.81
CA LEU A 20 3.36 22.56 -16.31
C LEU A 20 2.63 23.28 -15.17
N VAL A 21 2.08 22.52 -14.21
CA VAL A 21 1.40 23.08 -13.03
C VAL A 21 2.37 23.88 -12.17
N VAL A 22 3.52 23.31 -11.81
CA VAL A 22 4.57 23.98 -11.02
C VAL A 22 5.07 25.23 -11.75
N TYR A 23 5.28 25.15 -13.06
CA TYR A 23 5.72 26.28 -13.87
C TYR A 23 4.70 27.43 -13.89
N GLU A 24 3.41 27.15 -14.09
CA GLU A 24 2.38 28.20 -14.07
C GLU A 24 2.26 28.84 -12.68
N VAL A 25 2.36 28.06 -11.59
CA VAL A 25 2.40 28.61 -10.22
C VAL A 25 3.61 29.53 -10.04
N LEU A 26 4.80 29.11 -10.44
CA LEU A 26 6.01 29.95 -10.33
C LEU A 26 5.93 31.22 -11.18
N LYS A 27 5.25 31.15 -12.33
CA LYS A 27 5.00 32.30 -13.20
C LYS A 27 4.02 33.30 -12.57
N LEU A 28 3.02 32.83 -11.82
CA LEU A 28 2.12 33.69 -11.03
C LEU A 28 2.86 34.40 -9.89
N LEU A 29 3.85 33.74 -9.28
CA LEU A 29 4.67 34.31 -8.21
C LEU A 29 5.81 35.19 -8.72
N LYS A 30 5.98 35.30 -10.04
CA LYS A 30 7.09 36.04 -10.66
C LYS A 30 7.02 37.52 -10.27
N GLY A 31 8.12 38.04 -9.74
CA GLY A 31 8.22 39.44 -9.30
C GLY A 31 7.91 39.66 -7.81
N THR A 32 7.50 38.61 -7.09
CA THR A 32 7.29 38.66 -5.63
C THR A 32 8.49 38.09 -4.86
N ARG A 33 8.56 38.36 -3.54
CA ARG A 33 9.53 37.70 -2.63
C ARG A 33 9.32 36.18 -2.57
N ALA A 34 8.14 35.68 -2.95
CA ALA A 34 7.84 34.24 -2.98
C ALA A 34 8.74 33.48 -3.96
N ILE A 35 9.21 34.11 -5.05
CA ILE A 35 10.11 33.44 -5.99
C ILE A 35 11.48 33.11 -5.36
N GLN A 36 11.99 33.99 -4.49
CA GLN A 36 13.24 33.78 -3.79
C GLN A 36 13.11 32.62 -2.81
N VAL A 37 11.99 32.56 -2.09
CA VAL A 37 11.74 31.46 -1.15
C VAL A 37 11.48 30.14 -1.88
N ALA A 38 10.73 30.14 -2.97
CA ALA A 38 10.57 28.96 -3.82
C ALA A 38 11.93 28.43 -4.30
N SER A 39 12.84 29.32 -4.73
CA SER A 39 14.19 28.93 -5.11
C SER A 39 15.00 28.35 -3.94
N GLY A 40 14.87 28.92 -2.74
CA GLY A 40 15.53 28.42 -1.52
C GLY A 40 15.02 27.03 -1.11
N ILE A 41 13.70 26.83 -1.12
CA ILE A 41 13.07 25.52 -0.87
C ILE A 41 13.55 24.50 -1.91
N THR A 42 13.64 24.89 -3.17
CA THR A 42 14.12 24.03 -4.25
C THR A 42 15.57 23.58 -4.01
N ILE A 43 16.45 24.49 -3.58
CA ILE A 43 17.84 24.18 -3.25
C ILE A 43 17.92 23.21 -2.07
N VAL A 44 17.15 23.44 -1.00
CA VAL A 44 17.13 22.55 0.16
C VAL A 44 16.60 21.16 -0.22
N ALA A 45 15.54 21.09 -1.03
CA ALA A 45 15.00 19.83 -1.54
C ALA A 45 16.01 19.09 -2.43
N PHE A 46 16.75 19.81 -3.28
CA PHE A 46 17.82 19.24 -4.09
C PHE A 46 18.97 18.70 -3.23
N LEU A 47 19.42 19.46 -2.23
CA LEU A 47 20.46 19.03 -1.28
C LEU A 47 20.01 17.80 -0.48
N TYR A 48 18.75 17.75 -0.05
CA TYR A 48 18.16 16.57 0.58
C TYR A 48 18.25 15.35 -0.34
N GLN A 49 17.85 15.51 -1.60
CA GLN A 49 17.85 14.42 -2.57
C GLN A 49 19.27 13.90 -2.84
N VAL A 50 20.25 14.81 -3.01
CA VAL A 50 21.66 14.46 -3.20
C VAL A 50 22.24 13.79 -1.95
N SER A 51 21.96 14.33 -0.76
CA SER A 51 22.39 13.75 0.51
C SER A 51 21.90 12.31 0.68
N HIS A 52 20.63 12.09 0.35
CA HIS A 52 20.02 10.77 0.46
C HIS A 52 20.53 9.81 -0.61
N TRP A 53 20.82 10.28 -1.83
CA TRP A 53 21.39 9.46 -2.90
C TRP A 53 22.85 9.05 -2.63
N LEU A 54 23.63 9.95 -2.03
CA LEU A 54 25.01 9.70 -1.59
C LEU A 54 25.10 8.96 -0.25
N HIS A 55 23.96 8.58 0.35
CA HIS A 55 23.88 7.93 1.66
C HIS A 55 24.64 8.71 2.76
N LEU A 56 24.44 10.03 2.85
CA LEU A 56 25.02 10.89 3.88
C LEU A 56 24.03 11.02 5.07
N PRO A 57 24.07 10.14 6.09
CA PRO A 57 23.04 10.06 7.12
C PRO A 57 22.97 11.31 8.01
N THR A 58 24.12 11.93 8.31
CA THR A 58 24.20 13.14 9.14
C THR A 58 23.61 14.36 8.43
N LEU A 59 23.95 14.57 7.16
CA LEU A 59 23.37 15.67 6.37
C LEU A 59 21.87 15.47 6.15
N GLU A 60 21.43 14.24 5.90
CA GLU A 60 20.00 13.91 5.79
C GLU A 60 19.27 14.19 7.11
N PHE A 61 19.85 13.82 8.25
CA PHE A 61 19.32 14.12 9.58
C PHE A 61 19.18 15.63 9.82
N VAL A 62 20.22 16.41 9.52
CA VAL A 62 20.22 17.87 9.71
C VAL A 62 19.18 18.54 8.82
N ILE A 63 19.13 18.19 7.53
CA ILE A 63 18.16 18.79 6.59
C ILE A 63 16.72 18.42 7.00
N ARG A 64 16.46 17.16 7.37
CA ARG A 64 15.12 16.70 7.76
C ARG A 64 14.59 17.46 8.98
N HIS A 65 15.43 17.68 10.00
CA HIS A 65 15.03 18.42 11.20
C HIS A 65 14.96 19.93 10.94
N SER A 66 15.83 20.47 10.08
CA SER A 66 15.81 21.90 9.75
C SER A 66 14.56 22.30 8.96
N LEU A 67 13.96 21.39 8.18
CA LEU A 67 12.72 21.66 7.43
C LEU A 67 11.56 22.13 8.33
N LEU A 68 11.45 21.65 9.57
CA LEU A 68 10.42 22.14 10.51
C LEU A 68 10.64 23.61 10.88
N TYR A 69 11.88 24.00 11.17
CA TYR A 69 12.24 25.39 11.48
C TYR A 69 12.13 26.29 10.25
N VAL A 70 12.53 25.79 9.07
CA VAL A 70 12.36 26.49 7.79
C VAL A 70 10.88 26.69 7.49
N GLY A 71 10.03 25.68 7.68
CA GLY A 71 8.59 25.80 7.50
C GLY A 71 7.98 26.87 8.42
N PHE A 72 8.36 26.88 9.70
CA PHE A 72 7.95 27.93 10.62
C PHE A 72 8.44 29.32 10.18
N ALA A 73 9.71 29.43 9.79
CA ALA A 73 10.29 30.68 9.29
C ALA A 73 9.57 31.19 8.04
N VAL A 74 9.18 30.30 7.10
CA VAL A 74 8.37 30.66 5.93
C VAL A 74 7.02 31.22 6.36
N VAL A 75 6.30 30.58 7.29
CA VAL A 75 5.00 31.10 7.77
C VAL A 75 5.16 32.49 8.41
N VAL A 76 6.19 32.70 9.22
CA VAL A 76 6.47 34.00 9.85
C VAL A 76 6.86 35.06 8.82
N LEU A 77 7.72 34.71 7.86
CA LEU A 77 8.17 35.61 6.80
C LEU A 77 7.04 36.00 5.84
N PHE A 78 6.09 35.08 5.59
CA PHE A 78 4.94 35.30 4.70
C PHE A 78 3.65 35.61 5.45
N GLN A 79 3.70 35.99 6.72
CA GLN A 79 2.50 36.21 7.52
C GLN A 79 1.56 37.24 6.85
N ASN A 80 2.12 38.26 6.19
CA ASN A 80 1.34 39.31 5.52
C ASN A 80 0.75 38.84 4.18
N GLU A 81 1.52 38.10 3.39
CA GLU A 81 1.13 37.55 2.10
C GLU A 81 0.06 36.48 2.26
N ILE A 82 0.19 35.60 3.27
CA ILE A 82 -0.81 34.61 3.64
C ILE A 82 -2.11 35.32 4.03
N ARG A 83 -2.03 36.35 4.88
CA ARG A 83 -3.19 37.16 5.28
C ARG A 83 -3.90 37.78 4.07
N LEU A 84 -3.13 38.35 3.14
CA LEU A 84 -3.65 38.97 1.91
C LEU A 84 -4.26 37.93 0.96
N ALA A 85 -3.61 36.78 0.81
CA ALA A 85 -4.09 35.68 -0.02
C ALA A 85 -5.42 35.13 0.50
N PHE A 86 -5.57 34.90 1.82
CA PHE A 86 -6.83 34.46 2.41
C PHE A 86 -7.94 35.53 2.33
N ALA A 87 -7.58 36.81 2.53
CA ALA A 87 -8.52 37.92 2.38
C ALA A 87 -9.06 38.07 0.94
N ASN A 88 -8.26 37.66 -0.06
CA ASN A 88 -8.66 37.65 -1.47
C ASN A 88 -9.31 36.32 -1.88
N PHE A 89 -8.92 35.19 -1.32
CA PHE A 89 -9.49 33.86 -1.58
C PHE A 89 -10.97 33.79 -1.17
N GLY A 90 -11.32 34.40 -0.03
CA GLY A 90 -12.72 34.52 0.42
C GLY A 90 -13.60 35.35 -0.52
N ARG A 91 -13.03 36.30 -1.29
CA ARG A 91 -13.73 37.08 -2.32
C ARG A 91 -13.78 36.36 -3.67
N ASN A 92 -12.72 35.64 -4.04
CA ASN A 92 -12.61 34.93 -5.33
C ASN A 92 -13.38 33.61 -5.40
N ILE A 93 -13.88 33.04 -4.31
CA ILE A 93 -14.81 31.88 -4.39
C ILE A 93 -16.12 32.25 -5.12
N ARG A 94 -16.45 33.54 -5.25
CA ARG A 94 -17.57 34.01 -6.06
C ARG A 94 -17.36 33.81 -7.57
N PHE A 95 -16.12 33.61 -8.03
CA PHE A 95 -15.80 33.35 -9.44
C PHE A 95 -16.26 31.96 -9.93
N LEU A 96 -16.42 30.97 -9.05
CA LEU A 96 -17.04 29.69 -9.43
C LEU A 96 -18.52 29.82 -9.79
N SER A 97 -19.19 30.95 -9.45
CA SER A 97 -20.57 31.19 -9.87
C SER A 97 -20.71 31.74 -11.30
N HIS A 98 -19.59 32.01 -12.00
CA HIS A 98 -19.60 32.47 -13.40
C HIS A 98 -19.49 31.34 -14.44
N LEU A 99 -19.54 30.07 -14.02
CA LEU A 99 -19.61 28.92 -14.93
C LEU A 99 -21.02 28.74 -15.56
N GLY A 100 -21.95 29.66 -15.31
CA GLY A 100 -23.25 29.75 -15.97
C GLY A 100 -23.20 30.69 -17.17
N TRP A 101 -23.41 30.14 -18.36
CA TRP A 101 -23.60 30.83 -19.63
C TRP A 101 -24.45 32.11 -19.53
N ARG A 102 -23.87 33.25 -19.91
CA ARG A 102 -24.54 34.29 -20.71
C ARG A 102 -23.51 35.33 -21.17
N THR A 103 -23.03 35.15 -22.40
CA THR A 103 -22.45 36.23 -23.20
C THR A 103 -23.54 37.23 -23.54
N ARG A 104 -23.78 38.21 -22.68
CA ARG A 104 -24.42 39.45 -23.12
C ARG A 104 -23.35 40.26 -23.82
N LYS A 105 -23.47 40.39 -25.15
CA LYS A 105 -22.70 41.33 -25.97
C LYS A 105 -22.69 42.69 -25.27
N LEU A 106 -21.55 43.04 -24.69
CA LEU A 106 -21.30 44.33 -24.04
C LEU A 106 -20.82 45.28 -25.14
N SER A 107 -21.76 45.82 -25.91
CA SER A 107 -21.45 46.65 -27.08
C SER A 107 -22.10 48.04 -26.93
N VAL A 108 -21.23 49.04 -26.72
CA VAL A 108 -21.37 50.47 -27.09
C VAL A 108 -22.35 51.34 -26.28
N VAL A 109 -23.43 50.83 -25.70
CA VAL A 109 -24.51 51.68 -25.15
C VAL A 109 -24.25 52.25 -23.74
N GLN A 110 -23.34 51.68 -22.94
CA GLN A 110 -23.27 52.01 -21.50
C GLN A 110 -22.51 53.28 -21.10
N TYR A 111 -21.73 53.91 -22.00
CA TYR A 111 -20.98 55.13 -21.66
C TYR A 111 -21.66 56.43 -22.09
N GLU A 112 -22.74 56.34 -22.87
CA GLU A 112 -23.52 57.53 -23.26
C GLU A 112 -24.14 58.20 -22.03
N ASP A 113 -24.63 57.42 -21.07
CA ASP A 113 -25.18 57.92 -19.81
C ASP A 113 -24.15 58.69 -18.99
N VAL A 114 -22.87 58.27 -19.02
CA VAL A 114 -21.79 58.99 -18.34
C VAL A 114 -21.47 60.30 -19.07
N LEU A 115 -21.37 60.26 -20.40
CA LEU A 115 -21.09 61.45 -21.19
C LEU A 115 -22.21 62.49 -21.05
N LEU A 116 -23.47 62.05 -21.04
CA LEU A 116 -24.63 62.90 -20.78
C LEU A 116 -24.57 63.47 -19.36
N ALA A 117 -24.25 62.66 -18.35
CA ALA A 117 -24.13 63.13 -16.97
C ALA A 117 -23.00 64.16 -16.83
N VAL A 118 -21.84 63.89 -17.42
CA VAL A 118 -20.69 64.81 -17.42
C VAL A 118 -21.04 66.12 -18.12
N ALA A 119 -21.77 66.09 -19.24
CA ALA A 119 -22.23 67.29 -19.93
C ALA A 119 -23.17 68.13 -19.05
N THR A 120 -24.14 67.49 -18.40
CA THR A 120 -25.07 68.17 -17.48
C THR A 120 -24.34 68.74 -16.26
N LEU A 121 -23.44 67.98 -15.63
CA LEU A 121 -22.66 68.42 -14.48
C LEU A 121 -21.74 69.60 -14.85
N ALA A 122 -21.13 69.57 -16.04
CA ALA A 122 -20.32 70.66 -16.57
C ALA A 122 -21.13 71.94 -16.81
N ALA A 123 -22.30 71.82 -17.44
CA ALA A 123 -23.21 72.94 -17.68
C ALA A 123 -23.67 73.60 -16.38
N ASN A 124 -23.91 72.81 -15.34
CA ASN A 124 -24.32 73.26 -14.02
C ASN A 124 -23.15 73.60 -13.08
N LYS A 125 -21.89 73.55 -13.58
CA LYS A 125 -20.67 73.74 -12.77
C LYS A 125 -20.65 72.91 -11.49
N THR A 126 -21.16 71.69 -11.56
CA THR A 126 -21.17 70.74 -10.45
C THR A 126 -19.91 69.89 -10.50
N GLY A 127 -19.14 69.90 -9.41
CA GLY A 127 -17.87 69.16 -9.33
C GLY A 127 -18.08 67.66 -9.36
N ALA A 128 -17.38 66.97 -10.26
CA ALA A 128 -17.47 65.52 -10.38
C ALA A 128 -16.10 64.87 -10.55
N LEU A 129 -15.95 63.67 -9.98
CA LEU A 129 -14.73 62.88 -10.04
C LEU A 129 -15.11 61.41 -10.29
N ILE A 130 -14.99 60.97 -11.53
CA ILE A 130 -15.45 59.66 -11.99
C ILE A 130 -14.24 58.84 -12.42
N VAL A 131 -13.98 57.74 -11.71
CA VAL A 131 -12.85 56.84 -11.92
C VAL A 131 -13.35 55.56 -12.58
N PHE A 132 -12.74 55.19 -13.71
CA PHE A 132 -12.98 53.92 -14.38
C PHE A 132 -11.85 52.95 -14.06
N GLU A 133 -12.20 51.85 -13.40
CA GLU A 133 -11.29 50.74 -13.14
C GLU A 133 -10.97 49.98 -14.43
N ARG A 134 -9.70 49.61 -14.61
CA ARG A 134 -9.21 48.88 -15.77
C ARG A 134 -8.55 47.56 -15.35
N GLN A 135 -7.24 47.40 -15.52
CA GLN A 135 -6.54 46.16 -15.17
C GLN A 135 -6.16 46.13 -13.70
N ASP A 136 -5.80 47.27 -13.13
CA ASP A 136 -5.45 47.39 -11.72
C ASP A 136 -6.71 47.41 -10.85
N ASN A 137 -6.72 46.56 -9.82
CA ASN A 137 -7.86 46.45 -8.92
C ASN A 137 -7.88 47.62 -7.92
N LEU A 138 -8.99 48.37 -7.91
CA LEU A 138 -9.20 49.54 -7.04
C LEU A 138 -9.95 49.22 -5.72
N ASP A 139 -10.01 47.94 -5.32
CA ASP A 139 -10.73 47.46 -4.13
C ASP A 139 -10.34 48.19 -2.84
N GLU A 140 -9.08 48.61 -2.71
CA GLU A 140 -8.61 49.39 -1.56
C GLU A 140 -9.39 50.71 -1.44
N TYR A 141 -9.58 51.43 -2.54
CA TYR A 141 -10.30 52.70 -2.55
C TYR A 141 -11.82 52.49 -2.49
N ILE A 142 -12.33 51.46 -3.16
CA ILE A 142 -13.75 51.07 -3.09
C ILE A 142 -14.16 50.71 -1.66
N SER A 143 -13.26 50.08 -0.88
CA SER A 143 -13.55 49.70 0.51
C SER A 143 -13.65 50.89 1.48
N ARG A 144 -13.10 52.05 1.11
CA ARG A 144 -13.12 53.27 1.92
C ARG A 144 -14.31 54.18 1.63
N GLY A 145 -15.00 53.99 0.51
CA GLY A 145 -16.22 54.74 0.16
C GLY A 145 -17.52 54.03 0.54
N VAL A 146 -18.65 54.63 0.14
CA VAL A 146 -19.98 54.03 0.28
C VAL A 146 -20.23 53.08 -0.89
N ARG A 147 -20.28 51.77 -0.61
CA ARG A 147 -20.55 50.74 -1.62
C ARG A 147 -22.00 50.85 -2.10
N LEU A 148 -22.16 50.97 -3.41
CA LEU A 148 -23.47 51.04 -4.06
C LEU A 148 -23.80 49.77 -4.84
N ASP A 149 -22.80 49.23 -5.56
CA ASP A 149 -22.98 48.12 -6.50
C ASP A 149 -24.25 48.29 -7.36
N ALA A 150 -24.41 49.49 -7.93
CA ALA A 150 -25.60 49.88 -8.68
C ALA A 150 -25.33 49.84 -10.18
N VAL A 151 -26.37 49.59 -10.98
CA VAL A 151 -26.26 49.69 -12.45
C VAL A 151 -25.92 51.14 -12.81
N LEU A 152 -24.93 51.32 -13.69
CA LEU A 152 -24.54 52.63 -14.18
C LEU A 152 -25.71 53.28 -14.94
N GLY A 153 -26.03 54.53 -14.61
CA GLY A 153 -27.09 55.28 -15.27
C GLY A 153 -26.97 56.78 -15.02
N TYR A 154 -27.53 57.57 -15.94
CA TYR A 154 -27.48 59.03 -15.92
C TYR A 154 -28.03 59.63 -14.61
N ASP A 155 -29.27 59.27 -14.24
CA ASP A 155 -29.96 59.84 -13.07
C ASP A 155 -29.21 59.57 -11.76
N LEU A 156 -28.56 58.41 -11.67
CA LEU A 156 -27.79 58.04 -10.49
C LEU A 156 -26.52 58.88 -10.35
N LEU A 157 -25.80 59.13 -11.46
CA LEU A 157 -24.61 59.99 -11.44
C LEU A 157 -24.97 61.44 -11.08
N ILE A 158 -26.05 61.98 -11.63
CA ILE A 158 -26.54 63.32 -11.29
C ILE A 158 -26.85 63.42 -9.80
N ASN A 159 -27.53 62.43 -9.23
CA ASN A 159 -27.87 62.43 -7.80
C ASN A 159 -26.66 62.23 -6.89
N ILE A 160 -25.69 61.40 -7.28
CA ILE A 160 -24.47 61.19 -6.49
C ILE A 160 -23.68 62.50 -6.37
N PHE A 161 -23.53 63.25 -7.47
CA PHE A 161 -22.76 64.51 -7.47
C PHE A 161 -23.59 65.73 -7.09
N ASN A 162 -24.84 65.57 -6.63
CA ASN A 162 -25.63 66.68 -6.12
C ASN A 162 -24.94 67.26 -4.86
N PRO A 163 -24.57 68.56 -4.81
CA PRO A 163 -23.91 69.19 -3.66
C PRO A 163 -24.67 69.09 -2.34
N GLU A 164 -25.98 68.89 -2.38
CA GLU A 164 -26.81 68.72 -1.17
C GLU A 164 -26.78 67.28 -0.64
N ALA A 165 -26.36 66.30 -1.45
CA ALA A 165 -26.39 64.87 -1.10
C ALA A 165 -25.09 64.42 -0.43
N PRO A 166 -25.09 63.60 0.64
CA PRO A 166 -23.86 63.16 1.31
C PRO A 166 -22.83 62.42 0.44
N LEU A 167 -23.24 61.89 -0.72
CA LEU A 167 -22.39 61.08 -1.60
C LEU A 167 -21.49 61.89 -2.55
N HIS A 168 -21.66 63.21 -2.64
CA HIS A 168 -20.95 64.06 -3.62
C HIS A 168 -19.50 64.34 -3.25
N ASP A 169 -19.13 64.13 -1.99
CA ASP A 169 -17.78 64.39 -1.49
C ASP A 169 -16.88 63.17 -1.73
N GLY A 170 -16.02 63.27 -2.73
CA GLY A 170 -15.08 62.23 -3.14
C GLY A 170 -15.33 61.70 -4.56
N ALA A 171 -14.76 60.53 -4.84
CA ALA A 171 -14.81 59.91 -6.16
C ALA A 171 -15.91 58.86 -6.28
N VAL A 172 -16.43 58.72 -7.49
CA VAL A 172 -17.24 57.57 -7.92
C VAL A 172 -16.35 56.61 -8.67
N ILE A 173 -16.31 55.34 -8.25
CA ILE A 173 -15.54 54.29 -8.91
C ILE A 173 -16.50 53.39 -9.69
N ILE A 174 -16.30 53.34 -11.00
CA ILE A 174 -17.04 52.51 -11.94
C ILE A 174 -16.19 51.29 -12.28
N ARG A 175 -16.77 50.11 -12.05
CA ARG A 175 -16.19 48.82 -12.40
C ARG A 175 -17.11 48.16 -13.42
N GLN A 176 -16.57 47.91 -14.62
CA GLN A 176 -17.33 47.33 -15.74
C GLN A 176 -18.56 48.18 -16.09
N ASP A 177 -19.76 47.68 -15.79
CA ASP A 177 -21.05 48.32 -16.07
C ASP A 177 -21.78 48.81 -14.81
N ARG A 178 -21.07 48.89 -13.67
CA ARG A 178 -21.65 49.21 -12.36
C ARG A 178 -20.87 50.29 -11.64
N ILE A 179 -21.59 51.09 -10.88
CA ILE A 179 -21.01 51.98 -9.86
C ILE A 179 -20.68 51.13 -8.64
N ALA A 180 -19.41 50.84 -8.43
CA ALA A 180 -18.95 50.01 -7.33
C ALA A 180 -19.12 50.73 -5.99
N ALA A 181 -18.67 51.98 -5.92
CA ALA A 181 -18.81 52.83 -4.74
C ALA A 181 -18.80 54.32 -5.11
N ALA A 182 -19.36 55.15 -4.23
CA ALA A 182 -19.33 56.61 -4.27
C ALA A 182 -18.65 57.16 -2.99
N SER A 183 -18.34 58.45 -2.96
CA SER A 183 -17.62 59.08 -1.84
C SER A 183 -16.29 58.37 -1.51
N CYS A 184 -15.59 57.89 -2.54
CA CYS A 184 -14.31 57.20 -2.37
C CYS A 184 -13.20 58.23 -2.17
N PHE A 185 -12.41 58.07 -1.10
CA PHE A 185 -11.24 58.90 -0.85
C PHE A 185 -10.04 58.40 -1.66
N LEU A 186 -9.47 59.27 -2.50
CA LEU A 186 -8.36 58.97 -3.39
C LEU A 186 -7.05 59.68 -2.98
N PRO A 187 -5.88 59.10 -3.29
CA PRO A 187 -4.60 59.72 -3.02
C PRO A 187 -4.43 61.02 -3.81
N LEU A 188 -3.85 62.04 -3.19
CA LEU A 188 -3.54 63.33 -3.83
C LEU A 188 -2.12 63.29 -4.38
N THR A 189 -1.93 63.73 -5.62
CA THR A 189 -0.57 63.87 -6.19
C THR A 189 0.26 64.92 -5.44
N LEU A 190 1.55 64.63 -5.25
CA LEU A 190 2.53 65.52 -4.64
C LEU A 190 3.43 66.22 -5.67
N ASN A 191 3.12 66.08 -6.97
CA ASN A 191 3.98 66.61 -8.03
C ASN A 191 3.99 68.16 -8.05
N PRO A 192 5.14 68.82 -7.79
CA PRO A 192 5.21 70.29 -7.69
C PRO A 192 5.11 71.00 -9.05
N ARG A 193 5.15 70.26 -10.17
CA ARG A 193 5.05 70.83 -11.53
C ARG A 193 3.61 71.15 -11.97
N LEU A 194 2.62 70.88 -11.12
CA LEU A 194 1.21 71.17 -11.39
C LEU A 194 0.89 72.63 -11.05
N SER A 195 0.23 73.33 -11.97
CA SER A 195 -0.25 74.72 -11.79
C SER A 195 -1.00 74.87 -10.47
N LYS A 196 -0.74 75.95 -9.72
CA LYS A 196 -1.41 76.23 -8.42
C LYS A 196 -2.94 76.28 -8.51
N ASP A 197 -3.48 76.44 -9.72
CA ASP A 197 -4.92 76.52 -10.02
C ASP A 197 -5.64 75.15 -10.07
N THR A 198 -5.00 74.04 -9.66
CA THR A 198 -5.67 72.72 -9.59
C THR A 198 -6.31 72.48 -8.23
N GLY A 199 -7.65 72.43 -8.22
CA GLY A 199 -8.45 71.99 -7.07
C GLY A 199 -8.19 70.54 -6.65
N THR A 200 -8.72 70.16 -5.49
CA THR A 200 -8.49 68.86 -4.84
C THR A 200 -8.91 67.67 -5.70
N ARG A 201 -10.06 67.73 -6.38
CA ARG A 201 -10.52 66.66 -7.31
C ARG A 201 -9.54 66.39 -8.44
N HIS A 202 -8.90 67.43 -9.00
CA HIS A 202 -7.88 67.26 -10.05
C HIS A 202 -6.63 66.60 -9.50
N ARG A 203 -6.20 66.97 -8.28
CA ARG A 203 -5.05 66.35 -7.62
C ARG A 203 -5.31 64.89 -7.27
N SER A 204 -6.53 64.56 -6.86
CA SER A 204 -6.97 63.19 -6.61
C SER A 204 -7.00 62.36 -7.88
N ALA A 205 -7.49 62.92 -8.99
CA ALA A 205 -7.49 62.28 -10.29
C ALA A 205 -6.06 61.98 -10.79
N ILE A 206 -5.12 62.90 -10.57
CA ILE A 206 -3.72 62.67 -10.91
C ILE A 206 -3.12 61.59 -10.00
N GLY A 207 -3.30 61.70 -8.68
CA GLY A 207 -2.74 60.74 -7.73
C GLY A 207 -3.18 59.29 -8.00
N ILE A 208 -4.48 59.06 -8.22
CA ILE A 208 -4.96 57.70 -8.49
C ILE A 208 -4.41 57.12 -9.81
N THR A 209 -4.19 57.96 -10.81
CA THR A 209 -3.64 57.52 -12.12
C THR A 209 -2.11 57.47 -12.15
N GLU A 210 -1.43 57.96 -11.11
CA GLU A 210 0.00 57.73 -10.88
C GLU A 210 0.25 56.34 -10.29
N GLU A 211 -0.71 55.83 -9.49
CA GLU A 211 -0.62 54.53 -8.81
C GLU A 211 -1.35 53.40 -9.54
N SER A 212 -2.21 53.70 -10.52
CA SER A 212 -2.99 52.71 -11.27
C SER A 212 -3.18 53.07 -12.75
N ASP A 213 -3.57 52.07 -13.55
CA ASP A 213 -3.96 52.23 -14.95
C ASP A 213 -5.36 52.84 -15.17
N ALA A 214 -6.01 53.35 -14.10
CA ALA A 214 -7.35 53.90 -14.15
C ALA A 214 -7.47 55.09 -15.12
N PHE A 215 -8.67 55.25 -15.69
CA PHE A 215 -9.03 56.42 -16.49
C PHE A 215 -9.99 57.29 -15.69
N VAL A 216 -9.70 58.59 -15.56
CA VAL A 216 -10.48 59.48 -14.69
C VAL A 216 -11.04 60.66 -15.47
N ILE A 217 -12.33 60.94 -15.27
CA ILE A 217 -12.99 62.15 -15.75
C ILE A 217 -13.23 63.08 -14.56
N VAL A 218 -12.87 64.35 -14.72
CA VAL A 218 -13.04 65.39 -13.71
C VAL A 218 -13.85 66.53 -14.32
N VAL A 219 -14.88 66.99 -13.59
CA VAL A 219 -15.60 68.23 -13.88
C VAL A 219 -15.24 69.25 -12.81
N SER A 220 -14.75 70.42 -13.22
CA SER A 220 -14.41 71.52 -12.31
C SER A 220 -15.67 72.18 -11.76
N GLU A 221 -15.78 72.29 -10.45
CA GLU A 221 -16.88 73.05 -9.79
C GLU A 221 -16.76 74.57 -9.97
N GLU A 222 -15.54 75.08 -10.17
CA GLU A 222 -15.30 76.51 -10.34
C GLU A 222 -15.59 76.96 -11.78
N THR A 223 -15.16 76.15 -12.75
CA THR A 223 -15.12 76.56 -14.16
C THR A 223 -16.09 75.78 -15.04
N GLY A 224 -16.62 74.64 -14.59
CA GLY A 224 -17.38 73.71 -15.43
C GLY A 224 -16.54 72.96 -16.46
N MET A 225 -15.23 73.22 -16.55
CA MET A 225 -14.37 72.56 -17.53
C MET A 225 -14.23 71.07 -17.24
N VAL A 226 -14.35 70.26 -18.30
CA VAL A 226 -14.12 68.81 -18.25
C VAL A 226 -12.65 68.51 -18.53
N SER A 227 -12.06 67.66 -17.71
CA SER A 227 -10.69 67.17 -17.84
C SER A 227 -10.65 65.66 -17.77
N CYS A 228 -9.71 65.05 -18.50
CA CYS A 228 -9.41 63.62 -18.39
C CYS A 228 -8.00 63.41 -17.87
N VAL A 229 -7.81 62.40 -17.04
CA VAL A 229 -6.52 62.05 -16.46
C VAL A 229 -6.23 60.57 -16.68
N GLU A 230 -5.02 60.27 -17.17
CA GLU A 230 -4.52 58.91 -17.40
C GLU A 230 -3.00 58.91 -17.22
N GLY A 231 -2.47 57.94 -16.46
CA GLY A 231 -1.02 57.79 -16.23
C GLY A 231 -0.35 59.02 -15.60
N GLY A 232 -1.04 59.75 -14.72
CA GLY A 232 -0.55 60.98 -14.09
C GLY A 232 -0.56 62.23 -15.00
N HIS A 233 -1.03 62.11 -16.25
CA HIS A 233 -1.13 63.24 -17.18
C HIS A 233 -2.57 63.73 -17.31
N ILE A 234 -2.77 65.04 -17.12
CA ILE A 234 -4.07 65.71 -17.23
C ILE A 234 -4.24 66.42 -18.58
N LYS A 235 -5.36 66.19 -19.25
CA LYS A 235 -5.82 66.94 -20.42
C LYS A 235 -7.04 67.76 -20.03
N ARG A 236 -6.95 69.09 -20.08
CA ARG A 236 -7.99 70.03 -19.63
C ARG A 236 -8.77 70.63 -20.79
N GLY A 237 -9.96 71.15 -20.49
CA GLY A 237 -10.77 71.93 -21.44
C GLY A 237 -11.27 71.09 -22.62
N LEU A 238 -11.65 69.84 -22.35
CA LEU A 238 -12.07 68.90 -23.38
C LEU A 238 -13.55 69.07 -23.70
N GLU A 239 -13.89 69.11 -24.98
CA GLU A 239 -15.27 68.96 -25.44
C GLU A 239 -15.77 67.53 -25.21
N ILE A 240 -17.09 67.36 -25.01
CA ILE A 240 -17.71 66.05 -24.76
C ILE A 240 -17.39 65.03 -25.86
N GLN A 241 -17.30 65.47 -27.12
CA GLN A 241 -16.86 64.63 -28.26
C GLN A 241 -15.42 64.10 -28.06
N ALA A 242 -14.50 64.94 -27.58
CA ALA A 242 -13.13 64.53 -27.30
C ALA A 242 -13.06 63.57 -26.09
N VAL A 243 -13.87 63.82 -25.05
CA VAL A 243 -14.00 62.91 -23.90
C VAL A 243 -14.51 61.54 -24.34
N ARG A 244 -15.51 61.47 -25.22
CA ARG A 244 -16.02 60.22 -25.82
C ARG A 244 -14.92 59.43 -26.52
N GLN A 245 -14.11 60.10 -27.34
CA GLN A 245 -13.00 59.45 -28.05
C GLN A 245 -11.92 58.92 -27.09
N LEU A 246 -11.58 59.70 -26.05
CA LEU A 246 -10.59 59.27 -25.05
C LEU A 246 -11.12 58.12 -24.19
N LEU A 247 -12.36 58.19 -23.72
CA LEU A 247 -13.00 57.15 -22.91
C LEU A 247 -13.13 55.84 -23.69
N SER A 248 -13.63 55.91 -24.93
CA SER A 248 -13.73 54.72 -25.79
C SER A 248 -12.36 54.11 -26.10
N LYS A 249 -11.33 54.93 -26.34
CA LYS A 249 -9.96 54.44 -26.54
C LYS A 249 -9.39 53.79 -25.28
N ALA A 250 -9.56 54.41 -24.11
CA ALA A 250 -9.04 53.90 -22.85
C ALA A 250 -9.69 52.57 -22.46
N LEU A 251 -11.00 52.44 -22.66
CA LEU A 251 -11.74 51.24 -22.25
C LEU A 251 -11.67 50.10 -23.29
N ASN A 252 -11.66 50.40 -24.60
CA ASN A 252 -11.56 49.39 -25.66
C ASN A 252 -10.14 48.83 -25.86
N ALA A 253 -9.09 49.54 -25.43
CA ALA A 253 -7.73 49.00 -25.44
C ALA A 253 -7.58 47.72 -24.58
N THR A 254 -8.52 47.47 -23.68
CA THR A 254 -8.59 46.28 -22.82
C THR A 254 -9.15 45.05 -23.56
N THR A 255 -9.84 45.21 -24.70
CA THR A 255 -10.53 44.10 -25.40
C THR A 255 -9.68 43.42 -26.48
N THR A 256 -8.56 44.00 -26.93
CA THR A 256 -7.81 43.50 -28.11
C THR A 256 -6.36 43.07 -27.85
N HIS A 257 -5.86 43.11 -26.61
CA HIS A 257 -4.48 42.66 -26.32
C HIS A 257 -4.42 41.59 -25.22
N SER A 258 -4.69 40.35 -25.60
CA SER A 258 -4.08 39.16 -25.00
C SER A 258 -2.78 38.82 -25.75
N ALA A 259 -1.71 39.60 -25.53
CA ALA A 259 -0.32 39.15 -25.72
C ALA A 259 0.71 40.20 -25.24
N THR A 260 1.56 39.77 -24.30
CA THR A 260 2.94 40.28 -24.00
C THR A 260 3.06 41.46 -23.02
N PRO A 261 3.89 41.34 -21.95
CA PRO A 261 4.17 42.46 -21.04
C PRO A 261 5.31 43.33 -21.57
N VAL A 262 5.06 44.64 -21.73
CA VAL A 262 6.10 45.64 -22.01
C VAL A 262 6.74 46.09 -20.70
N ARG A 263 7.98 45.66 -20.51
CA ARG A 263 8.91 46.12 -19.47
C ARG A 263 9.39 47.55 -19.81
N ARG A 264 8.85 48.58 -19.16
CA ARG A 264 9.44 49.94 -19.22
C ARG A 264 10.50 50.12 -18.13
N ARG A 265 11.77 50.04 -18.54
CA ARG A 265 12.91 50.60 -17.79
C ARG A 265 12.90 52.12 -17.96
N ARG A 266 12.87 52.85 -16.84
CA ARG A 266 13.15 54.28 -16.73
C ARG A 266 14.64 54.49 -17.05
N ARG A 267 14.97 55.17 -18.15
CA ARG A 267 16.30 55.74 -18.39
C ARG A 267 16.16 57.26 -18.25
N LEU A 268 16.91 57.81 -17.31
CA LEU A 268 17.12 59.24 -17.12
C LEU A 268 17.81 59.81 -18.37
N VAL A 269 17.34 60.96 -18.86
CA VAL A 269 18.01 61.77 -19.87
C VAL A 269 18.27 63.13 -19.24
N GLU A 270 19.55 63.48 -19.11
CA GLU A 270 20.04 64.85 -18.92
C GLU A 270 20.21 65.53 -20.28
N PRO A 271 20.14 66.88 -20.36
CA PRO A 271 20.26 67.61 -21.61
C PRO A 271 21.74 67.89 -21.94
N SER A 272 22.11 67.79 -23.22
CA SER A 272 23.38 68.29 -23.74
C SER A 272 23.16 69.44 -24.72
N GLU A 273 24.09 70.38 -24.65
CA GLU A 273 24.13 71.70 -25.27
C GLU A 273 24.14 71.76 -26.80
N VAL A 274 23.77 72.97 -27.22
CA VAL A 274 23.91 73.73 -28.46
C VAL A 274 25.23 73.50 -29.21
N ASP A 275 25.19 73.39 -30.55
CA ASP A 275 26.02 74.23 -31.44
C ASP A 275 25.61 74.20 -32.93
N PHE A 276 26.11 75.22 -33.62
CA PHE A 276 25.65 75.97 -34.80
C PHE A 276 25.88 75.35 -36.21
N VAL A 277 25.13 75.87 -37.21
CA VAL A 277 25.54 76.26 -38.62
C VAL A 277 25.74 75.11 -39.65
N THR A 278 25.33 75.11 -40.94
CA THR A 278 24.86 76.10 -41.95
C THR A 278 24.01 75.41 -43.06
N LEU A 279 23.36 76.26 -43.86
CA LEU A 279 22.64 76.14 -45.14
C LEU A 279 23.19 75.14 -46.19
N ASP A 280 22.31 74.47 -46.95
CA ASP A 280 21.93 74.83 -48.33
C ASP A 280 20.95 73.83 -48.97
N THR A 281 20.19 74.30 -49.96
CA THR A 281 19.25 73.54 -50.82
C THR A 281 19.82 73.45 -52.26
N PRO A 282 19.07 73.07 -53.31
CA PRO A 282 18.78 71.71 -53.79
C PRO A 282 19.20 71.52 -55.28
N SER A 283 19.06 70.32 -55.86
CA SER A 283 18.95 70.08 -57.33
C SER A 283 18.64 68.60 -57.59
N GLU A 284 17.51 68.25 -58.20
CA GLU A 284 17.19 68.20 -59.64
C GLU A 284 17.52 66.82 -60.27
N THR A 285 16.48 66.12 -60.76
CA THR A 285 16.21 65.77 -62.20
C THR A 285 16.89 64.45 -62.57
N SER A 286 16.44 63.57 -63.47
CA SER A 286 15.33 63.32 -64.40
C SER A 286 15.73 61.94 -65.01
N GLU A 287 14.92 61.00 -65.47
CA GLU A 287 14.05 60.99 -66.65
C GLU A 287 13.42 59.58 -66.77
N THR A 288 12.19 59.57 -67.27
CA THR A 288 11.37 58.51 -67.88
C THR A 288 11.77 58.30 -69.37
N PRO A 289 11.01 57.58 -70.24
CA PRO A 289 10.37 56.25 -70.19
C PRO A 289 10.50 55.48 -71.55
N ALA A 290 9.57 54.55 -71.77
CA ALA A 290 8.96 54.11 -73.05
C ALA A 290 9.48 52.74 -73.58
N THR A 291 8.69 51.84 -74.17
CA THR A 291 7.33 51.88 -74.74
C THR A 291 6.86 50.44 -74.99
N GLY A 292 5.54 50.21 -75.09
CA GLY A 292 5.01 49.32 -76.15
C GLY A 292 4.34 48.00 -75.75
N THR A 293 3.05 48.07 -75.42
CA THR A 293 2.00 47.06 -75.71
C THR A 293 1.73 47.02 -77.24
N PRO A 294 0.86 46.16 -77.86
CA PRO A 294 -0.38 45.53 -77.32
C PRO A 294 -0.77 44.12 -77.86
N ILE A 295 -2.01 43.70 -77.50
CA ILE A 295 -3.03 42.93 -78.29
C ILE A 295 -3.36 41.47 -77.90
N ILE A 296 -4.47 41.35 -77.13
CA ILE A 296 -5.73 40.56 -77.28
C ILE A 296 -5.70 39.10 -77.79
N ALA A 297 -6.29 38.16 -77.01
CA ALA A 297 -7.44 37.31 -77.42
C ALA A 297 -8.01 36.42 -76.29
N ASN A 298 -9.34 36.38 -76.23
CA ASN A 298 -10.22 35.58 -75.35
C ASN A 298 -10.34 34.11 -75.82
N GLY A 299 -10.70 33.19 -74.91
CA GLY A 299 -11.31 31.90 -75.31
C GLY A 299 -11.42 30.80 -74.25
N ARG A 300 -12.61 30.69 -73.64
CA ARG A 300 -13.32 29.48 -73.13
C ARG A 300 -12.62 28.10 -73.22
N GLN A 301 -12.65 27.30 -72.14
CA GLN A 301 -13.64 26.23 -71.85
C GLN A 301 -13.09 25.10 -70.94
N MET A 302 -13.99 24.52 -70.15
CA MET A 302 -13.84 23.34 -69.28
C MET A 302 -13.36 22.07 -70.03
N SER A 303 -12.59 21.20 -69.35
CA SER A 303 -12.98 19.81 -69.08
C SER A 303 -11.91 18.99 -68.32
N ARG A 304 -12.39 18.32 -67.26
CA ARG A 304 -12.04 16.99 -66.71
C ARG A 304 -10.62 16.38 -66.87
N ILE A 305 -10.03 16.08 -65.71
CA ILE A 305 -9.56 14.76 -65.24
C ILE A 305 -8.86 13.86 -66.27
N SER A 306 -7.54 13.71 -66.17
CA SER A 306 -6.87 12.55 -65.54
C SER A 306 -5.37 12.56 -65.82
N GLU A 307 -4.58 12.21 -64.78
CA GLU A 307 -3.39 11.35 -64.81
C GLU A 307 -2.20 11.86 -63.99
N ARG A 308 -2.02 11.18 -62.84
CA ARG A 308 -0.77 10.69 -62.25
C ARG A 308 0.50 11.47 -62.60
N GLY A 309 0.83 12.46 -61.76
CA GLY A 309 2.17 13.01 -61.62
C GLY A 309 2.79 12.55 -60.29
N ALA A 310 3.91 11.83 -60.39
CA ALA A 310 4.68 11.30 -59.29
C ALA A 310 5.04 12.37 -58.23
N LEU A 311 4.93 12.00 -56.96
CA LEU A 311 5.37 12.80 -55.83
C LEU A 311 6.88 13.02 -55.92
N ASN A 312 7.26 14.27 -56.19
CA ASN A 312 8.65 14.72 -56.22
C ASN A 312 9.22 14.68 -54.78
N PRO A 313 10.20 13.81 -54.45
CA PRO A 313 10.72 13.69 -53.09
C PRO A 313 11.41 14.97 -52.60
N ALA A 314 11.88 15.84 -53.50
CA ALA A 314 12.54 17.10 -53.12
C ALA A 314 11.58 18.13 -52.50
N ALA A 315 10.30 18.13 -52.87
CA ALA A 315 9.30 19.07 -52.34
C ALA A 315 8.89 18.73 -50.89
N VAL A 316 8.86 17.43 -50.56
CA VAL A 316 8.58 16.95 -49.18
C VAL A 316 9.72 17.32 -48.23
N TRP A 317 10.98 17.31 -48.71
CA TRP A 317 12.14 17.69 -47.91
C TRP A 317 12.26 19.21 -47.69
N GLN A 318 11.73 20.06 -48.57
CA GLN A 318 11.68 21.52 -48.32
C GLN A 318 10.59 21.92 -47.31
N GLN A 319 9.44 21.24 -47.32
CA GLN A 319 8.33 21.57 -46.41
C GLN A 319 8.60 21.09 -44.96
N GLY A 320 9.36 20.01 -44.79
CA GLY A 320 9.84 19.55 -43.47
C GLY A 320 10.93 20.45 -42.86
N ARG A 321 11.80 21.04 -43.68
CA ARG A 321 12.87 21.95 -43.21
C ARG A 321 12.30 23.24 -42.62
N HIS A 322 11.24 23.78 -43.22
CA HIS A 322 10.55 24.97 -42.71
C HIS A 322 9.80 24.67 -41.40
N TRP A 323 9.27 23.45 -41.25
CA TRP A 323 8.63 22.97 -40.02
C TRP A 323 9.64 22.78 -38.88
N LEU A 324 10.85 22.28 -39.20
CA LEU A 324 11.97 22.14 -38.26
C LEU A 324 12.55 23.48 -37.80
N ILE A 325 12.65 24.47 -38.69
CA ILE A 325 13.11 25.83 -38.33
C ILE A 325 12.04 26.56 -37.51
N TRP A 326 10.75 26.41 -37.86
CA TRP A 326 9.63 26.98 -37.09
C TRP A 326 9.51 26.36 -35.69
N ILE A 327 9.71 25.04 -35.55
CA ILE A 327 9.82 24.37 -34.25
C ILE A 327 11.07 24.81 -33.53
N GLY A 328 12.21 24.93 -34.20
CA GLY A 328 13.47 25.40 -33.62
C GLY A 328 13.35 26.80 -33.03
N GLU A 329 12.70 27.73 -33.73
CA GLU A 329 12.46 29.10 -33.27
C GLU A 329 11.41 29.17 -32.15
N LYS A 330 10.33 28.40 -32.22
CA LYS A 330 9.35 28.32 -31.13
C LYS A 330 9.91 27.62 -29.89
N VAL A 331 10.69 26.56 -30.04
CA VAL A 331 11.38 25.87 -28.93
C VAL A 331 12.44 26.80 -28.35
N ARG A 332 13.16 27.56 -29.18
CA ARG A 332 14.11 28.57 -28.69
C ARG A 332 13.41 29.71 -27.96
N ALA A 333 12.28 30.22 -28.43
CA ALA A 333 11.47 31.20 -27.70
C ALA A 333 10.87 30.61 -26.40
N LEU A 334 10.44 29.36 -26.43
CA LEU A 334 9.96 28.62 -25.26
C LEU A 334 11.10 28.33 -24.27
N VAL A 335 12.34 28.12 -24.70
CA VAL A 335 13.47 27.82 -23.81
C VAL A 335 14.15 29.10 -23.31
N VAL A 336 14.20 30.16 -24.11
CA VAL A 336 14.97 31.38 -23.82
C VAL A 336 14.20 32.38 -22.96
N GLU A 337 12.87 32.45 -23.04
CA GLU A 337 12.10 33.25 -22.09
C GLU A 337 11.84 32.52 -20.76
N ASN A 338 12.26 33.15 -19.66
CA ASN A 338 12.09 32.65 -18.29
C ASN A 338 12.80 31.32 -18.01
N PHE A 339 13.97 31.09 -18.62
CA PHE A 339 14.78 29.88 -18.42
C PHE A 339 14.99 29.54 -16.93
N THR A 340 15.25 30.54 -16.08
CA THR A 340 15.43 30.34 -14.64
C THR A 340 14.19 29.73 -13.96
N LEU A 341 12.97 30.15 -14.34
CA LEU A 341 11.74 29.60 -13.79
C LEU A 341 11.51 28.16 -14.26
N LYS A 342 11.84 27.87 -15.52
CA LYS A 342 11.74 26.52 -16.09
C LYS A 342 12.74 25.57 -15.45
N LEU A 343 13.96 26.05 -15.16
CA LEU A 343 14.96 25.30 -14.43
C LEU A 343 14.50 24.98 -13.01
N ILE A 344 14.00 25.98 -12.26
CA ILE A 344 13.45 25.77 -10.91
C ILE A 344 12.28 24.79 -10.96
N ALA A 345 11.34 24.96 -11.89
CA ALA A 345 10.21 24.05 -12.07
C ALA A 345 10.66 22.61 -12.38
N ALA A 346 11.65 22.43 -13.25
CA ALA A 346 12.19 21.12 -13.60
C ALA A 346 12.86 20.44 -12.40
N VAL A 347 13.67 21.18 -11.62
CA VAL A 347 14.31 20.65 -10.41
C VAL A 347 13.26 20.30 -9.35
N MET A 348 12.28 21.18 -9.10
CA MET A 348 11.19 20.92 -8.16
C MET A 348 10.38 19.69 -8.57
N THR A 349 9.98 19.60 -9.84
CA THR A 349 9.20 18.47 -10.36
C THR A 349 9.98 17.16 -10.25
N SER A 350 11.27 17.18 -10.59
CA SER A 350 12.14 16.00 -10.48
C SER A 350 12.33 15.57 -9.02
N ALA A 351 12.53 16.52 -8.11
CA ALA A 351 12.65 16.25 -6.67
C ALA A 351 11.34 15.69 -6.10
N LEU A 352 10.20 16.25 -6.51
CA LEU A 352 8.87 15.81 -6.06
C LEU A 352 8.52 14.42 -6.58
N TRP A 353 8.85 14.13 -7.84
CA TRP A 353 8.74 12.80 -8.43
C TRP A 353 9.63 11.78 -7.69
N LEU A 354 10.92 12.08 -7.52
CA LEU A 354 11.86 11.21 -6.79
C LEU A 354 11.45 10.95 -5.33
N SER A 355 10.82 11.94 -4.69
CA SER A 355 10.29 11.81 -3.33
C SER A 355 9.03 10.94 -3.30
N ALA A 356 8.10 11.15 -4.24
CA ALA A 356 6.83 10.42 -4.33
C ALA A 356 7.06 8.94 -4.68
N THR A 357 7.92 8.62 -5.65
CA THR A 357 8.20 7.23 -6.06
C THR A 357 8.79 6.38 -4.94
N LYS A 358 9.36 6.99 -3.90
CA LYS A 358 9.95 6.27 -2.76
C LYS A 358 8.95 5.94 -1.64
N GLN A 359 7.72 6.46 -1.68
CA GLN A 359 6.71 6.30 -0.61
C GLN A 359 5.74 5.13 -0.82
N ASP A 360 5.67 4.52 -2.00
CA ASP A 360 4.67 3.47 -2.35
C ASP A 360 4.94 2.07 -1.76
N ALA A 361 5.90 1.94 -0.86
CA ALA A 361 6.33 0.64 -0.35
C ALA A 361 5.71 0.35 1.02
N ILE A 362 4.50 -0.23 1.01
CA ILE A 362 3.81 -0.66 2.23
C ILE A 362 4.57 -1.87 2.82
N PRO A 363 4.95 -1.85 4.10
CA PRO A 363 5.52 -3.02 4.75
C PRO A 363 4.49 -4.15 4.80
N PHE A 364 4.83 -5.29 4.21
CA PHE A 364 3.98 -6.48 4.13
C PHE A 364 4.63 -7.64 4.89
N VAL A 365 3.81 -8.47 5.52
CA VAL A 365 4.27 -9.60 6.33
C VAL A 365 3.91 -10.90 5.62
N LEU A 366 4.94 -11.66 5.23
CA LEU A 366 4.83 -12.98 4.64
C LEU A 366 5.10 -14.02 5.73
N ARG A 367 4.12 -14.87 6.01
CA ARG A 367 4.25 -16.00 6.95
C ARG A 367 4.43 -17.30 6.16
N GLY A 368 5.10 -18.27 6.76
CA GLY A 368 5.26 -19.61 6.17
C GLY A 368 6.31 -19.68 5.07
N VAL A 369 7.39 -18.88 5.16
CA VAL A 369 8.48 -18.95 4.18
C VAL A 369 9.38 -20.13 4.52
N PRO A 370 9.55 -21.12 3.62
CA PRO A 370 10.29 -22.33 3.92
C PRO A 370 11.80 -22.08 4.03
N VAL A 371 12.44 -22.77 4.97
CA VAL A 371 13.90 -22.76 5.15
C VAL A 371 14.49 -24.07 4.61
N ASN A 372 15.39 -23.96 3.64
CA ASN A 372 16.11 -25.08 3.05
C ASN A 372 17.49 -25.23 3.70
N TYR A 373 17.86 -26.45 4.06
CA TYR A 373 19.17 -26.76 4.62
C TYR A 373 20.05 -27.45 3.58
N GLN A 374 21.28 -26.96 3.38
CA GLN A 374 22.23 -27.52 2.42
C GLN A 374 23.57 -27.87 3.09
N GLY A 375 24.27 -28.87 2.55
CA GLY A 375 25.60 -29.24 3.05
C GLY A 375 25.61 -29.98 4.39
N LEU A 376 24.48 -30.61 4.77
CA LEU A 376 24.46 -31.52 5.92
C LEU A 376 25.32 -32.75 5.61
N ARG A 377 26.16 -33.17 6.57
CA ARG A 377 26.94 -34.41 6.44
C ARG A 377 26.01 -35.62 6.46
N GLU A 378 26.34 -36.67 5.69
CA GLU A 378 25.51 -37.89 5.56
C GLU A 378 25.29 -38.65 6.88
N ASP A 379 26.18 -38.45 7.86
CA ASP A 379 26.11 -39.05 9.19
C ASP A 379 25.33 -38.21 10.22
N LEU A 380 24.75 -37.08 9.81
CA LEU A 380 24.00 -36.18 10.68
C LEU A 380 22.54 -36.04 10.24
N VAL A 381 21.66 -35.82 11.22
CA VAL A 381 20.23 -35.53 11.01
C VAL A 381 19.80 -34.38 11.93
N ILE A 382 18.81 -33.60 11.50
CA ILE A 382 18.24 -32.50 12.28
C ILE A 382 17.10 -33.07 13.13
N ALA A 383 17.32 -33.24 14.44
CA ALA A 383 16.35 -33.91 15.32
C ALA A 383 15.08 -33.08 15.59
N ASN A 384 15.20 -31.75 15.54
CA ASN A 384 14.10 -30.80 15.75
C ASN A 384 13.60 -30.17 14.44
N ILE A 385 13.74 -30.86 13.30
CA ILE A 385 13.41 -30.32 11.98
C ILE A 385 11.98 -29.77 11.87
N HIS A 386 11.02 -30.28 12.64
CA HIS A 386 9.62 -29.83 12.61
C HIS A 386 9.38 -28.45 13.24
N GLU A 387 10.31 -27.95 14.07
CA GLU A 387 10.14 -26.68 14.80
C GLU A 387 10.66 -25.45 14.03
N VAL A 388 11.42 -25.67 12.96
CA VAL A 388 12.26 -24.63 12.32
C VAL A 388 12.08 -24.58 10.80
N GLN A 389 11.00 -25.13 10.26
CA GLN A 389 10.75 -25.21 8.80
C GLN A 389 10.31 -23.89 8.18
N GLU A 390 9.73 -22.99 8.97
CA GLU A 390 9.07 -21.78 8.47
C GLU A 390 9.55 -20.53 9.22
N VAL A 391 9.74 -19.44 8.47
CA VAL A 391 10.02 -18.12 9.02
C VAL A 391 9.02 -17.10 8.51
N THR A 392 8.88 -16.01 9.26
CA THR A 392 8.10 -14.84 8.88
C THR A 392 9.04 -13.77 8.34
N LEU A 393 8.77 -13.30 7.13
CA LEU A 393 9.50 -12.21 6.50
C LEU A 393 8.67 -10.94 6.50
N ARG A 394 9.25 -9.85 6.97
CA ARG A 394 8.70 -8.51 6.80
C ARG A 394 9.40 -7.86 5.61
N VAL A 395 8.65 -7.59 4.55
CA VAL A 395 9.20 -7.14 3.26
C VAL A 395 8.62 -5.80 2.85
N ARG A 396 9.38 -5.07 2.03
CA ARG A 396 9.03 -3.78 1.44
C ARG A 396 9.22 -3.87 -0.07
N GLY A 397 8.24 -3.42 -0.85
CA GLY A 397 8.36 -3.40 -2.31
C GLY A 397 7.23 -2.62 -2.98
N PRO A 398 7.29 -2.44 -4.31
CA PRO A 398 6.22 -1.83 -5.09
C PRO A 398 4.89 -2.53 -4.87
N ARG A 399 3.78 -1.78 -4.82
CA ARG A 399 2.44 -2.31 -4.53
C ARG A 399 2.06 -3.48 -5.42
N ASP A 400 2.34 -3.38 -6.72
CA ASP A 400 2.04 -4.40 -7.72
C ASP A 400 2.90 -5.66 -7.58
N VAL A 401 4.10 -5.56 -7.01
CA VAL A 401 4.95 -6.71 -6.70
C VAL A 401 4.44 -7.37 -5.42
N VAL A 402 4.21 -6.58 -4.36
CA VAL A 402 3.76 -7.05 -3.04
C VAL A 402 2.42 -7.79 -3.13
N GLU A 403 1.46 -7.29 -3.89
CA GLU A 403 0.14 -7.93 -4.09
C GLU A 403 0.24 -9.33 -4.75
N ARG A 404 1.37 -9.65 -5.40
CA ARG A 404 1.61 -10.94 -6.06
C ARG A 404 2.63 -11.82 -5.33
N LEU A 405 3.22 -11.36 -4.23
CA LEU A 405 4.21 -12.14 -3.50
C LEU A 405 3.54 -13.35 -2.85
N ARG A 406 4.17 -14.52 -3.01
CA ARG A 406 3.84 -15.73 -2.27
C ARG A 406 5.05 -16.19 -1.46
N PRO A 407 4.87 -16.94 -0.35
CA PRO A 407 5.98 -17.42 0.46
C PRO A 407 7.04 -18.19 -0.33
N GLU A 408 6.63 -18.93 -1.36
CA GLU A 408 7.50 -19.74 -2.24
C GLU A 408 8.37 -18.89 -3.18
N SER A 409 8.08 -17.59 -3.30
CA SER A 409 8.90 -16.65 -4.07
C SER A 409 10.23 -16.32 -3.38
N PHE A 410 10.38 -16.73 -2.11
CA PHE A 410 11.58 -16.55 -1.31
C PHE A 410 12.20 -17.92 -1.06
N VAL A 411 13.49 -18.03 -1.37
CA VAL A 411 14.26 -19.25 -1.10
C VAL A 411 15.33 -18.91 -0.07
N ILE A 412 15.11 -19.36 1.17
CA ILE A 412 16.07 -19.18 2.27
C ILE A 412 16.89 -20.45 2.36
N THR A 413 18.19 -20.34 2.10
CA THR A 413 19.11 -21.48 2.14
C THR A 413 20.11 -21.29 3.26
N VAL A 414 20.14 -22.23 4.21
CA VAL A 414 21.09 -22.27 5.33
C VAL A 414 22.14 -23.33 5.05
N SER A 415 23.43 -22.95 5.08
CA SER A 415 24.53 -23.90 4.95
C SER A 415 24.88 -24.55 6.30
N LEU A 416 24.82 -25.87 6.34
CA LEU A 416 25.24 -26.71 7.46
C LEU A 416 26.61 -27.37 7.23
N ALA A 417 27.32 -26.96 6.18
CA ALA A 417 28.63 -27.50 5.84
C ALA A 417 29.63 -27.26 6.98
N GLY A 418 30.33 -28.33 7.39
CA GLY A 418 31.34 -28.27 8.45
C GLY A 418 30.80 -28.10 9.87
N LYS A 419 29.49 -28.15 10.10
CA LYS A 419 28.90 -28.09 11.44
C LYS A 419 29.04 -29.45 12.14
N ASN A 420 29.38 -29.40 13.43
CA ASN A 420 29.49 -30.57 14.31
C ASN A 420 28.18 -30.85 15.03
N PRO A 421 27.92 -32.09 15.50
CA PRO A 421 26.74 -32.43 16.28
C PRO A 421 26.58 -31.58 17.56
N GLY A 422 25.36 -31.54 18.09
CA GLY A 422 24.91 -30.73 19.22
C GLY A 422 23.99 -29.57 18.81
N ASP A 423 23.63 -28.74 19.79
CA ASP A 423 22.81 -27.53 19.56
C ASP A 423 23.62 -26.47 18.81
N ARG A 424 23.08 -26.03 17.67
CA ARG A 424 23.67 -25.01 16.81
C ARG A 424 22.68 -23.88 16.60
N VAL A 425 23.07 -22.69 17.05
CA VAL A 425 22.34 -21.47 16.76
C VAL A 425 22.84 -20.95 15.41
N ILE A 426 21.94 -20.89 14.43
CA ILE A 426 22.19 -20.30 13.12
C ILE A 426 21.61 -18.89 13.10
N LEU A 427 22.45 -17.91 12.77
CA LEU A 427 22.03 -16.52 12.60
C LEU A 427 21.58 -16.32 11.15
N LEU A 428 20.26 -16.25 10.92
CA LEU A 428 19.72 -16.20 9.56
C LEU A 428 20.20 -14.98 8.76
N ARG A 429 20.50 -13.87 9.43
CA ARG A 429 20.98 -12.65 8.78
C ARG A 429 22.39 -12.78 8.18
N GLU A 430 23.21 -13.65 8.76
CA GLU A 430 24.64 -13.79 8.42
C GLU A 430 24.91 -15.09 7.65
N GLU A 431 24.24 -16.17 8.02
CA GLU A 431 24.52 -17.52 7.53
C GLU A 431 23.53 -18.00 6.46
N ALA A 432 22.39 -17.33 6.28
CA ALA A 432 21.40 -17.71 5.27
C ALA A 432 21.57 -16.93 3.95
N ARG A 433 21.60 -17.66 2.85
CA ARG A 433 21.50 -17.10 1.49
C ARG A 433 20.03 -16.98 1.13
N ILE A 434 19.55 -15.75 0.96
CA ILE A 434 18.14 -15.46 0.66
C ILE A 434 18.00 -15.00 -0.78
N GLU A 435 17.36 -15.81 -1.60
CA GLU A 435 16.96 -15.42 -2.95
C GLU A 435 15.60 -14.72 -2.88
N LYS A 436 15.53 -13.50 -3.44
CA LYS A 436 14.35 -12.63 -3.37
C LYS A 436 13.99 -12.07 -4.75
N PRO A 437 12.70 -11.81 -5.03
CA PRO A 437 12.27 -11.17 -6.27
C PRO A 437 12.83 -9.76 -6.45
N ALA A 438 12.94 -9.31 -7.70
CA ALA A 438 13.42 -7.97 -8.03
C ALA A 438 12.52 -6.88 -7.43
N GLY A 439 13.13 -5.81 -6.89
CA GLY A 439 12.40 -4.69 -6.29
C GLY A 439 11.85 -4.93 -4.89
N VAL A 440 12.08 -6.11 -4.29
CA VAL A 440 11.69 -6.40 -2.90
C VAL A 440 12.90 -6.30 -1.97
N GLU A 441 12.74 -5.61 -0.86
CA GLU A 441 13.69 -5.53 0.25
C GLU A 441 13.15 -6.26 1.47
N ILE A 442 14.02 -6.99 2.17
CA ILE A 442 13.68 -7.67 3.41
C ILE A 442 14.03 -6.70 4.55
N LEU A 443 13.03 -6.29 5.31
CA LEU A 443 13.20 -5.43 6.47
C LEU A 443 13.62 -6.25 7.69
N GLU A 444 12.96 -7.39 7.90
CA GLU A 444 13.11 -8.20 9.10
C GLU A 444 12.77 -9.67 8.83
N ILE A 445 13.40 -10.57 9.59
CA ILE A 445 13.22 -12.01 9.55
C ILE A 445 12.96 -12.49 10.98
N GLU A 446 11.82 -13.13 11.19
CA GLU A 446 11.40 -13.66 12.47
C GLU A 446 11.18 -15.19 12.40
N PRO A 447 11.82 -15.98 13.29
CA PRO A 447 12.87 -15.58 14.23
C PRO A 447 14.20 -15.28 13.52
N SER A 448 15.02 -14.39 14.08
CA SER A 448 16.34 -14.04 13.51
C SER A 448 17.42 -15.10 13.76
N ARG A 449 17.16 -16.01 14.70
CA ARG A 449 18.02 -17.11 15.12
C ARG A 449 17.24 -18.42 15.08
N LEU A 450 17.82 -19.45 14.47
CA LEU A 450 17.28 -20.80 14.48
C LEU A 450 18.18 -21.69 15.33
N THR A 451 17.62 -22.37 16.31
CA THR A 451 18.34 -23.39 17.07
C THR A 451 18.10 -24.73 16.41
N LEU A 452 19.15 -25.29 15.78
CA LEU A 452 19.13 -26.61 15.16
C LEU A 452 19.80 -27.61 16.10
N ASN A 453 19.14 -28.71 16.40
CA ASN A 453 19.73 -29.82 17.11
C ASN A 453 20.24 -30.84 16.09
N LEU A 454 21.57 -30.86 15.89
CA LEU A 454 22.23 -31.77 14.95
C LEU A 454 22.66 -33.02 15.71
N GLU A 455 22.04 -34.15 15.40
CA GLU A 455 22.38 -35.43 16.00
C GLU A 455 23.07 -36.34 14.99
N ARG A 456 23.86 -37.29 15.49
CA ARG A 456 24.40 -38.36 14.63
C ARG A 456 23.28 -39.29 14.25
N GLN A 457 23.26 -39.67 12.98
CA GLN A 457 22.40 -40.73 12.49
C GLN A 457 23.06 -42.07 12.80
N VAL A 458 22.40 -42.90 13.60
CA VAL A 458 22.93 -44.19 14.03
C VAL A 458 22.08 -45.34 13.50
N TYR A 459 22.73 -46.49 13.31
CA TYR A 459 22.10 -47.76 13.00
C TYR A 459 22.23 -48.65 14.21
N ARG A 460 21.11 -49.14 14.76
CA ARG A 460 21.11 -50.00 15.94
C ARG A 460 20.20 -51.20 15.74
N GLN A 461 20.71 -52.38 16.07
CA GLN A 461 19.93 -53.60 16.15
C GLN A 461 19.18 -53.64 17.49
N VAL A 462 17.87 -53.83 17.43
CA VAL A 462 16.96 -53.74 18.58
C VAL A 462 16.04 -54.96 18.61
N ASP A 463 15.74 -55.44 19.82
CA ASP A 463 14.89 -56.61 20.04
C ASP A 463 13.42 -56.31 19.70
N ILE A 464 12.73 -57.28 19.10
CA ILE A 464 11.32 -57.17 18.74
C ILE A 464 10.49 -57.92 19.77
N LYS A 465 9.56 -57.22 20.43
CA LYS A 465 8.64 -57.81 21.40
C LYS A 465 7.21 -57.80 20.85
N PRO A 466 6.48 -58.93 20.92
CA PRO A 466 5.10 -58.96 20.50
C PRO A 466 4.23 -58.11 21.44
N ASN A 467 3.33 -57.31 20.86
CA ASN A 467 2.42 -56.45 21.62
C ASN A 467 1.07 -57.14 21.81
N PHE A 468 0.97 -58.01 22.82
CA PHE A 468 -0.26 -58.73 23.12
C PHE A 468 -1.30 -57.84 23.81
N ARG A 469 -2.54 -57.84 23.30
CA ARG A 469 -3.71 -57.16 23.90
C ARG A 469 -4.88 -58.13 24.05
N GLY A 470 -5.72 -57.86 25.05
CA GLY A 470 -6.85 -58.72 25.39
C GLY A 470 -6.45 -59.88 26.31
N THR A 471 -7.42 -60.74 26.60
CA THR A 471 -7.23 -61.89 27.49
C THR A 471 -7.53 -63.17 26.73
N LEU A 472 -6.72 -64.19 26.95
CA LEU A 472 -7.06 -65.55 26.55
C LEU A 472 -8.26 -66.07 27.36
N PRO A 473 -8.94 -67.12 26.89
CA PRO A 473 -9.90 -67.87 27.70
C PRO A 473 -9.32 -68.24 29.08
N VAL A 474 -10.16 -68.26 30.12
CA VAL A 474 -9.77 -68.35 31.55
C VAL A 474 -8.90 -69.59 31.87
N ASP A 475 -8.98 -70.61 31.03
CA ASP A 475 -8.29 -71.89 31.13
C ASP A 475 -7.06 -72.03 30.24
N ARG A 476 -6.56 -70.93 29.66
CA ARG A 476 -5.43 -70.95 28.74
C ARG A 476 -4.40 -69.87 29.09
N GLU A 477 -3.13 -70.21 28.89
CA GLU A 477 -2.01 -69.29 29.03
C GLU A 477 -1.05 -69.40 27.85
N ILE A 478 -0.29 -68.33 27.61
CA ILE A 478 0.83 -68.35 26.66
C ILE A 478 1.98 -69.11 27.33
N ALA A 479 2.33 -70.28 26.79
CA ALA A 479 3.45 -71.06 27.28
C ALA A 479 4.79 -70.44 26.87
N GLU A 480 4.89 -70.10 25.58
CA GLU A 480 6.08 -69.51 24.96
C GLU A 480 5.66 -68.79 23.68
N TYR A 481 6.43 -67.77 23.29
CA TYR A 481 6.33 -67.16 21.97
C TYR A 481 7.71 -67.06 21.34
N GLN A 482 7.76 -67.11 20.01
CA GLN A 482 8.96 -66.92 19.22
C GLN A 482 8.69 -65.89 18.12
N VAL A 483 9.60 -64.93 17.95
CA VAL A 483 9.53 -63.91 16.89
C VAL A 483 10.67 -64.17 15.91
N VAL A 484 10.34 -64.27 14.62
CA VAL A 484 11.31 -64.53 13.56
C VAL A 484 11.20 -63.45 12.47
N PRO A 485 12.26 -62.66 12.23
CA PRO A 485 13.49 -62.53 13.04
C PRO A 485 13.22 -61.87 14.40
N ALA A 486 14.05 -62.19 15.41
CA ALA A 486 13.88 -61.67 16.77
C ALA A 486 14.34 -60.21 16.96
N THR A 487 15.06 -59.66 15.98
CA THR A 487 15.65 -58.32 16.03
C THR A 487 15.45 -57.60 14.71
N THR A 488 15.34 -56.27 14.75
CA THR A 488 15.33 -55.42 13.54
C THR A 488 16.38 -54.32 13.63
N MET A 489 16.76 -53.75 12.49
CA MET A 489 17.69 -52.63 12.40
C MET A 489 16.90 -51.33 12.32
N LEU A 490 17.16 -50.44 13.26
CA LEU A 490 16.59 -49.09 13.29
C LEU A 490 17.63 -48.07 12.84
N ARG A 491 17.17 -47.05 12.12
CA ARG A 491 17.94 -45.87 11.71
C ARG A 491 17.25 -44.63 12.22
N GLY A 492 18.00 -43.70 12.80
CA GLY A 492 17.43 -42.44 13.28
C GLY A 492 18.44 -41.61 14.04
N PRO A 493 18.00 -40.50 14.66
CA PRO A 493 18.87 -39.72 15.52
C PRO A 493 19.25 -40.51 16.78
N GLU A 494 20.49 -40.30 17.23
CA GLU A 494 21.16 -41.06 18.27
C GLU A 494 20.31 -41.18 19.54
N ALA A 495 19.83 -40.07 20.10
CA ALA A 495 19.14 -40.06 21.37
C ALA A 495 17.86 -40.92 21.35
N GLN A 496 17.08 -40.88 20.28
CA GLN A 496 15.79 -41.56 20.17
C GLN A 496 15.99 -43.05 19.88
N VAL A 497 16.97 -43.41 19.06
CA VAL A 497 17.33 -44.83 18.82
C VAL A 497 17.91 -45.46 20.09
N TYR A 498 18.72 -44.72 20.86
CA TYR A 498 19.26 -45.24 22.12
C TYR A 498 18.21 -45.38 23.22
N ALA A 499 17.17 -44.54 23.19
CA ALA A 499 16.04 -44.59 24.12
C ALA A 499 15.10 -45.80 23.90
N LEU A 500 15.18 -46.49 22.76
CA LEU A 500 14.38 -47.67 22.45
C LEU A 500 15.19 -48.97 22.62
N PRO A 501 15.13 -49.63 23.79
CA PRO A 501 15.81 -50.92 24.00
C PRO A 501 15.10 -52.08 23.28
N SER A 502 13.81 -51.95 22.97
CA SER A 502 13.02 -52.93 22.22
C SER A 502 11.91 -52.23 21.43
N VAL A 503 11.51 -52.79 20.30
CA VAL A 503 10.37 -52.32 19.48
C VAL A 503 9.21 -53.29 19.55
N GLY A 504 8.00 -52.76 19.44
CA GLY A 504 6.78 -53.56 19.44
C GLY A 504 6.43 -54.08 18.05
N THR A 505 5.54 -55.05 17.98
CA THR A 505 4.75 -55.31 16.77
C THR A 505 3.43 -54.54 16.83
N GLU A 506 2.72 -54.53 15.70
CA GLU A 506 1.28 -54.25 15.70
C GLU A 506 0.55 -55.08 16.75
N THR A 507 -0.61 -54.59 17.18
CA THR A 507 -1.34 -55.20 18.28
C THR A 507 -1.81 -56.61 17.91
N ILE A 508 -1.38 -57.60 18.70
CA ILE A 508 -1.79 -59.00 18.59
C ILE A 508 -2.95 -59.22 19.56
N TRP A 509 -4.15 -59.40 19.02
CA TRP A 509 -5.37 -59.58 19.79
C TRP A 509 -5.52 -61.03 20.28
N LEU A 510 -5.38 -61.26 21.59
CA LEU A 510 -5.45 -62.61 22.15
C LEU A 510 -6.88 -63.19 22.21
N ASN A 511 -7.89 -62.33 22.24
CA ASN A 511 -9.30 -62.75 22.33
C ASN A 511 -9.84 -63.45 21.08
N VAL A 512 -9.16 -63.31 19.93
CA VAL A 512 -9.54 -63.99 18.69
C VAL A 512 -8.84 -65.34 18.52
N HIS A 513 -7.88 -65.68 19.39
CA HIS A 513 -7.14 -66.92 19.33
C HIS A 513 -7.49 -67.82 20.51
N ASP A 514 -7.75 -69.09 20.20
CA ASP A 514 -8.03 -70.11 21.19
C ASP A 514 -6.89 -71.15 21.22
N ARG A 515 -6.26 -71.46 20.10
CA ARG A 515 -5.14 -72.42 19.97
C ARG A 515 -3.83 -71.75 19.54
N SER A 516 -2.72 -72.48 19.65
CA SER A 516 -1.42 -72.04 19.14
C SER A 516 -1.52 -71.58 17.69
N PHE A 517 -0.89 -70.46 17.36
CA PHE A 517 -0.98 -69.81 16.06
C PHE A 517 0.36 -69.27 15.60
N THR A 518 0.45 -68.97 14.31
CA THR A 518 1.63 -68.39 13.68
C THR A 518 1.16 -67.41 12.62
N GLU A 519 1.41 -66.13 12.85
CA GLU A 519 0.92 -65.04 11.99
C GLU A 519 2.01 -63.98 11.81
N ARG A 520 1.88 -63.18 10.74
CA ARG A 520 2.82 -62.12 10.42
C ARG A 520 2.27 -60.77 10.87
N TYR A 521 3.12 -60.00 11.54
CA TYR A 521 2.79 -58.67 12.04
C TYR A 521 3.88 -57.69 11.64
N LYS A 522 3.49 -56.44 11.38
CA LYS A 522 4.46 -55.38 11.15
C LYS A 522 5.11 -54.97 12.45
N VAL A 523 6.37 -54.56 12.36
CA VAL A 523 7.08 -53.92 13.46
C VAL A 523 6.57 -52.48 13.56
N ASP A 524 6.11 -52.10 14.75
CA ASP A 524 5.52 -50.80 15.02
C ASP A 524 6.49 -49.93 15.85
N VAL A 525 6.89 -48.81 15.26
CA VAL A 525 7.74 -47.80 15.90
C VAL A 525 6.95 -46.51 15.98
N LYS A 526 6.67 -46.07 17.22
CA LYS A 526 5.82 -44.90 17.49
C LYS A 526 6.44 -43.56 17.10
N ASP A 527 7.77 -43.48 17.04
CA ASP A 527 8.47 -42.23 16.72
C ASP A 527 8.72 -42.14 15.19
N PRO A 528 8.10 -41.17 14.49
CA PRO A 528 8.24 -41.03 13.04
C PRO A 528 9.65 -40.62 12.58
N ARG A 529 10.53 -40.22 13.51
CA ARG A 529 11.93 -39.88 13.21
C ARG A 529 12.83 -41.11 13.10
N ILE A 530 12.32 -42.28 13.47
CA ILE A 530 13.05 -43.55 13.42
C ILE A 530 12.49 -44.38 12.27
N GLU A 531 13.39 -44.77 11.37
CA GLU A 531 13.11 -45.60 10.21
C GLU A 531 13.52 -47.06 10.47
N ILE A 532 12.67 -48.00 10.05
CA ILE A 532 12.95 -49.43 10.12
C ILE A 532 13.65 -49.85 8.81
N VAL A 533 14.95 -50.06 8.88
CA VAL A 533 15.79 -50.46 7.73
C VAL A 533 15.91 -51.98 7.64
N GLY A 534 15.71 -52.68 8.75
CA GLY A 534 15.75 -54.15 8.82
C GLY A 534 14.42 -54.81 8.44
N ALA A 535 14.08 -55.87 9.16
CA ALA A 535 12.80 -56.55 9.00
C ALA A 535 11.64 -55.65 9.44
N GLN A 536 10.77 -55.31 8.49
CA GLN A 536 9.54 -54.53 8.72
C GLN A 536 8.35 -55.42 9.10
N GLU A 537 8.40 -56.70 8.74
CA GLU A 537 7.42 -57.72 9.10
C GLU A 537 8.12 -58.87 9.80
N VAL A 538 7.46 -59.41 10.84
CA VAL A 538 7.94 -60.54 11.62
C VAL A 538 6.87 -61.61 11.74
N GLU A 539 7.31 -62.85 11.76
CA GLU A 539 6.46 -63.99 12.04
C GLU A 539 6.47 -64.26 13.55
N VAL A 540 5.29 -64.20 14.17
CA VAL A 540 5.10 -64.43 15.60
C VAL A 540 4.41 -65.78 15.78
N LYS A 541 5.14 -66.73 16.36
CA LYS A 541 4.65 -68.05 16.74
C LYS A 541 4.32 -68.06 18.22
N VAL A 542 3.06 -68.29 18.57
CA VAL A 542 2.58 -68.32 19.96
C VAL A 542 2.09 -69.72 20.29
N THR A 543 2.67 -70.31 21.34
CA THR A 543 2.26 -71.62 21.86
C THR A 543 1.31 -71.41 23.05
N ILE A 544 0.06 -71.85 22.91
CA ILE A 544 -0.96 -71.74 23.94
C ILE A 544 -1.17 -73.11 24.58
N ARG A 545 -1.17 -73.18 25.91
CA ARG A 545 -1.44 -74.41 26.66
C ARG A 545 -2.58 -74.24 27.66
N PRO A 546 -3.30 -75.31 28.00
CA PRO A 546 -4.31 -75.26 29.06
C PRO A 546 -3.64 -75.05 30.43
N VAL A 547 -4.23 -74.16 31.23
CA VAL A 547 -3.88 -73.98 32.64
C VAL A 547 -4.51 -75.12 33.44
N ILE A 548 -3.67 -75.96 34.03
CA ILE A 548 -4.12 -77.05 34.89
C ILE A 548 -4.31 -76.49 36.31
N LEU A 549 -5.53 -76.62 36.84
CA LEU A 549 -5.87 -76.21 38.21
C LEU A 549 -6.00 -77.44 39.10
N ARG A 550 -5.42 -77.37 40.29
CA ARG A 550 -5.66 -78.32 41.38
C ARG A 550 -6.62 -77.69 42.39
N ARG A 551 -7.72 -78.36 42.70
CA ARG A 551 -8.72 -77.87 43.65
C ARG A 551 -9.15 -78.96 44.61
N ARG A 552 -9.43 -78.56 45.85
CA ARG A 552 -10.03 -79.44 46.88
C ARG A 552 -11.53 -79.22 46.96
N LEU A 553 -12.28 -80.32 47.01
CA LEU A 553 -13.74 -80.34 47.02
C LEU A 553 -14.24 -81.30 48.10
N ASP A 554 -15.30 -80.90 48.80
CA ASP A 554 -15.98 -81.75 49.79
C ASP A 554 -17.05 -82.61 49.09
N VAL A 555 -16.84 -83.91 49.02
CA VAL A 555 -17.78 -84.91 48.46
C VAL A 555 -18.45 -85.66 49.60
N ILE A 556 -19.76 -85.90 49.51
CA ILE A 556 -20.48 -86.67 50.53
C ILE A 556 -20.57 -88.12 50.06
N LEU A 557 -20.10 -89.04 50.90
CA LEU A 557 -20.34 -90.47 50.71
C LEU A 557 -21.70 -90.84 51.33
N ASP A 558 -22.68 -91.13 50.49
CA ASP A 558 -24.01 -91.58 50.89
C ASP A 558 -24.31 -92.94 50.25
N THR A 559 -23.84 -94.02 50.91
CA THR A 559 -24.00 -95.39 50.42
C THR A 559 -24.56 -96.29 51.52
N PRO A 560 -25.47 -97.23 51.19
CA PRO A 560 -26.06 -98.13 52.17
C PRO A 560 -24.99 -98.93 52.95
N GLY A 561 -25.04 -98.86 54.29
CA GLY A 561 -24.12 -99.56 55.18
C GLY A 561 -22.96 -98.72 55.72
N THR A 562 -22.77 -97.47 55.26
CA THR A 562 -21.77 -96.53 55.76
C THR A 562 -22.46 -95.25 56.26
N PRO A 563 -22.11 -94.70 57.44
CA PRO A 563 -22.66 -93.41 57.88
C PRO A 563 -22.22 -92.28 56.92
N PRO A 564 -23.05 -91.24 56.71
CA PRO A 564 -22.71 -90.12 55.83
C PRO A 564 -21.37 -89.50 56.23
N THR A 565 -20.37 -89.63 55.36
CA THR A 565 -18.99 -89.20 55.65
C THR A 565 -18.59 -88.13 54.65
N ARG A 566 -18.03 -87.01 55.14
CA ARG A 566 -17.47 -85.96 54.28
C ARG A 566 -16.05 -86.37 53.85
N LEU A 567 -15.84 -86.45 52.54
CA LEU A 567 -14.58 -86.76 51.91
C LEU A 567 -13.98 -85.47 51.34
N GLU A 568 -12.73 -85.17 51.68
CA GLU A 568 -11.94 -84.14 51.01
C GLU A 568 -11.27 -84.75 49.79
N VAL A 569 -11.67 -84.31 48.60
CA VAL A 569 -11.19 -84.83 47.31
C VAL A 569 -10.39 -83.75 46.60
N THR A 570 -9.13 -84.03 46.29
CA THR A 570 -8.28 -83.17 45.46
C THR A 570 -8.37 -83.63 44.01
N VAL A 571 -8.78 -82.72 43.13
CA VAL A 571 -8.89 -82.97 41.69
C VAL A 571 -7.96 -82.06 40.91
N GLU A 572 -7.47 -82.56 39.77
CA GLU A 572 -6.61 -81.87 38.83
C GLU A 572 -7.22 -81.95 37.44
N GLY A 573 -7.19 -80.84 36.69
CA GLY A 573 -7.72 -80.78 35.34
C GLY A 573 -7.69 -79.36 34.80
N PRO A 574 -8.19 -79.12 33.57
CA PRO A 574 -8.29 -77.79 33.00
C PRO A 574 -9.06 -76.84 33.94
N LYS A 575 -8.52 -75.64 34.15
CA LYS A 575 -9.09 -74.65 35.08
C LYS A 575 -10.57 -74.36 34.82
N SER A 576 -10.98 -74.27 33.55
CA SER A 576 -12.38 -74.04 33.13
C SER A 576 -13.35 -75.12 33.62
N VAL A 577 -12.86 -76.35 33.76
CA VAL A 577 -13.64 -77.51 34.21
C VAL A 577 -13.61 -77.55 35.74
N VAL A 578 -12.43 -77.51 36.34
CA VAL A 578 -12.22 -77.66 37.80
C VAL A 578 -12.87 -76.54 38.63
N GLU A 579 -12.96 -75.31 38.10
CA GLU A 579 -13.66 -74.21 38.78
C GLU A 579 -15.18 -74.42 38.85
N LYS A 580 -15.78 -75.10 37.87
CA LYS A 580 -17.23 -75.34 37.80
C LYS A 580 -17.68 -76.56 38.59
N LEU A 581 -16.77 -77.51 38.81
CA LEU A 581 -17.02 -78.73 39.57
C LEU A 581 -17.45 -78.43 41.00
N ARG A 582 -18.49 -79.11 41.45
CA ARG A 582 -18.96 -79.13 42.83
C ARG A 582 -18.81 -80.54 43.36
N GLY A 583 -18.63 -80.68 44.67
CA GLY A 583 -18.45 -82.01 45.28
C GLY A 583 -19.65 -82.96 45.10
N ARG A 584 -20.85 -82.44 44.82
CA ARG A 584 -22.05 -83.24 44.49
C ARG A 584 -22.03 -83.89 43.11
N ASP A 585 -21.16 -83.41 42.21
CA ASP A 585 -21.09 -83.91 40.84
C ASP A 585 -20.28 -85.23 40.78
N PHE A 586 -19.56 -85.57 41.86
CA PHE A 586 -18.76 -86.77 41.98
C PHE A 586 -19.57 -87.93 42.58
N GLN A 587 -19.39 -89.13 42.04
CA GLN A 587 -19.97 -90.34 42.60
C GLN A 587 -18.95 -91.02 43.52
N ALA A 588 -19.17 -90.92 44.83
CA ALA A 588 -18.40 -91.64 45.82
C ALA A 588 -19.07 -92.98 46.12
N THR A 589 -18.35 -94.08 45.92
CA THR A 589 -18.80 -95.44 46.24
C THR A 589 -17.78 -96.14 47.11
N VAL A 590 -18.21 -97.20 47.78
CA VAL A 590 -17.32 -98.06 48.55
C VAL A 590 -16.87 -99.21 47.65
N GLY A 591 -15.56 -99.35 47.48
CA GLY A 591 -14.95 -100.39 46.65
C GLY A 591 -15.26 -101.81 47.17
N ALA A 592 -15.07 -102.80 46.30
CA ALA A 592 -15.24 -104.21 46.65
C ALA A 592 -14.17 -104.71 47.63
N ASP A 593 -13.00 -104.05 47.64
CA ASP A 593 -11.83 -104.47 48.39
C ASP A 593 -11.97 -104.20 49.89
N LEU A 594 -11.90 -105.27 50.68
CA LEU A 594 -11.87 -105.21 52.15
C LEU A 594 -10.45 -104.89 52.62
N VAL A 595 -10.29 -103.80 53.37
CA VAL A 595 -8.98 -103.33 53.86
C VAL A 595 -8.72 -103.78 55.30
N SER A 596 -9.79 -103.88 56.12
CA SER A 596 -9.72 -104.40 57.49
C SER A 596 -11.02 -105.10 57.84
N GLU A 597 -10.97 -106.22 58.57
CA GLU A 597 -12.15 -107.04 58.91
C GLU A 597 -12.87 -106.58 60.19
N ARG A 598 -12.20 -105.87 61.13
CA ARG A 598 -12.78 -105.47 62.42
C ARG A 598 -12.25 -104.11 62.91
N PRO A 599 -13.00 -103.01 62.75
CA PRO A 599 -14.29 -102.88 62.05
C PRO A 599 -14.11 -103.02 60.52
N PRO A 600 -15.13 -103.51 59.78
CA PRO A 600 -15.03 -103.71 58.33
C PRO A 600 -14.79 -102.37 57.62
N ARG A 601 -13.55 -102.15 57.15
CA ARG A 601 -13.13 -100.98 56.39
C ARG A 601 -12.95 -101.34 54.93
N ARG A 602 -13.38 -100.46 54.04
CA ARG A 602 -13.26 -100.61 52.59
C ARG A 602 -12.73 -99.33 51.98
N LYS A 603 -12.03 -99.45 50.86
CA LYS A 603 -11.51 -98.29 50.12
C LYS A 603 -12.66 -97.47 49.54
N VAL A 604 -12.50 -96.16 49.59
CA VAL A 604 -13.41 -95.23 48.93
C VAL A 604 -12.96 -95.03 47.49
N VAL A 605 -13.88 -95.23 46.54
CA VAL A 605 -13.66 -94.95 45.12
C VAL A 605 -14.51 -93.73 44.76
N VAL A 606 -13.85 -92.63 44.41
CA VAL A 606 -14.52 -91.42 43.92
C VAL A 606 -14.31 -91.33 42.43
N LEU A 607 -15.41 -91.40 41.66
CA LEU A 607 -15.38 -91.24 40.21
C LEU A 607 -15.79 -89.82 39.83
N PRO A 608 -15.06 -89.17 38.90
CA PRO A 608 -15.50 -87.92 38.31
C PRO A 608 -16.81 -88.11 37.52
N PRO A 609 -17.53 -87.03 37.20
CA PRO A 609 -18.69 -87.07 36.33
C PRO A 609 -18.39 -87.84 35.02
N PRO A 610 -19.29 -88.72 34.51
CA PRO A 610 -19.02 -89.55 33.33
C PRO A 610 -18.65 -88.73 32.07
N ASP A 611 -19.19 -87.53 31.95
CA ASP A 611 -18.95 -86.57 30.87
C ASP A 611 -17.59 -85.86 30.96
N LEU A 612 -16.92 -85.93 32.12
CA LEU A 612 -15.64 -85.25 32.40
C LEU A 612 -14.54 -86.21 32.86
N ALA A 613 -14.79 -87.52 32.80
CA ALA A 613 -13.88 -88.55 33.29
C ALA A 613 -12.50 -88.56 32.60
N GLU A 614 -12.43 -88.12 31.34
CA GLU A 614 -11.17 -88.00 30.59
C GLU A 614 -10.44 -86.66 30.83
N GLN A 615 -11.10 -85.66 31.42
CA GLN A 615 -10.57 -84.30 31.59
C GLN A 615 -10.21 -83.96 33.04
N VAL A 616 -10.73 -84.72 34.00
CA VAL A 616 -10.55 -84.47 35.44
C VAL A 616 -10.00 -85.71 36.11
N GLN A 617 -8.82 -85.57 36.71
CA GLN A 617 -8.17 -86.62 37.47
C GLN A 617 -8.37 -86.39 38.97
N VAL A 618 -8.82 -87.43 39.68
CA VAL A 618 -8.81 -87.43 41.15
C VAL A 618 -7.40 -87.77 41.62
N VAL A 619 -6.72 -86.79 42.22
CA VAL A 619 -5.33 -86.91 42.68
C VAL A 619 -5.24 -87.49 44.09
N ARG A 620 -6.20 -87.14 44.97
CA ARG A 620 -6.21 -87.58 46.37
C ARG A 620 -7.62 -87.61 46.95
N VAL A 621 -7.91 -88.58 47.81
CA VAL A 621 -9.16 -88.69 48.59
C VAL A 621 -8.80 -88.85 50.07
N SER A 622 -9.49 -88.15 50.97
CA SER A 622 -9.27 -88.24 52.42
C SER A 622 -10.59 -88.12 53.21
N PRO A 623 -10.94 -89.07 54.08
CA PRO A 623 -10.29 -90.37 54.28
C PRO A 623 -10.45 -91.28 53.05
N ASP A 624 -9.42 -92.06 52.75
CA ASP A 624 -9.39 -93.05 51.65
C ASP A 624 -10.03 -94.40 52.03
N GLU A 625 -10.36 -94.58 53.31
CA GLU A 625 -11.04 -95.76 53.86
C GLU A 625 -12.23 -95.36 54.76
N VAL A 626 -13.31 -96.13 54.67
CA VAL A 626 -14.52 -95.92 55.48
C VAL A 626 -15.07 -97.23 56.03
N ILE A 627 -15.75 -97.15 57.16
CA ILE A 627 -16.41 -98.30 57.79
C ILE A 627 -17.70 -98.61 57.03
N ASN A 628 -17.87 -99.85 56.53
CA ASN A 628 -19.08 -100.29 55.85
C ASN A 628 -19.60 -101.60 56.48
N ARG A 629 -20.82 -101.54 57.05
CA ARG A 629 -21.49 -102.64 57.77
C ARG A 629 -22.54 -103.37 56.93
N ARG A 630 -22.56 -103.21 55.60
CA ARG A 630 -23.55 -103.88 54.73
C ARG A 630 -23.42 -105.39 54.87
N SER A 631 -24.43 -106.00 55.48
CA SER A 631 -24.64 -107.44 55.57
C SER A 631 -24.92 -108.01 54.18
N GLU A 632 -24.27 -109.13 53.85
CA GLU A 632 -24.66 -110.01 52.75
C GLU A 632 -26.15 -110.40 52.86
N GLN A 633 -27.04 -109.67 52.18
CA GLN A 633 -28.39 -110.18 51.88
C GLN A 633 -28.76 -109.72 50.47
N GLY A 634 -28.67 -110.66 49.53
CA GLY A 634 -28.99 -110.42 48.12
C GLY A 634 -28.31 -111.36 47.11
N SER A 635 -28.09 -112.63 47.44
CA SER A 635 -27.96 -113.70 46.44
C SER A 635 -28.94 -114.81 46.83
N THR A 636 -30.10 -114.81 46.19
CA THR A 636 -31.01 -115.97 46.16
C THR A 636 -31.47 -116.14 44.72
N ARG A 637 -30.62 -116.78 43.91
CA ARG A 637 -30.93 -118.04 43.22
C ARG A 637 -29.70 -118.60 42.55
#